data_AF-A0A7C7SKP2-F1
#
_entry.id   AF-A0A7C7SKP2-F1
#
_cell.length_a   1.000
_cell.length_b   1.000
_cell.length_c   1.000
_cell.angle_alpha   90.00
_cell.angle_beta   90.00
_cell.angle_gamma   90.00
#
_symmetry.space_group_name_H-M   'P 1'
#
loop_
_entity.id
_entity.type
_entity.pdbx_description
1 polymer ?
#
loop_
_entity_poly.entity_id
_entity_poly.type
_entity_poly.pdbx_seq_one_letter_code
_entity_poly.pdbx_strand_id
1 'polypeptide(L)'
;MPFKSIFIACVIGGSLMVAALMINRARPPADTSGSTPTFTQATGRCAQCHREETAAVVHQFERSAHSQANITCYDCHQALDGQESNEHYNFTLAGDVTSLNCQACHRTEYDQFARSRHALPAWGAVRGAAEVSADLLAESEQHHPGAVDRPANALALLEGPAAMQTGCLACHAIGAPNQDGSIGTCTECHSRHSTSIALAREPQTCGQCHMGPDHSQIEIYNESKHGALFNAQRPALDLGVDPKRLTTADMPIPTCATCHMSGLDG
;
A
#
# COMPACT_ATOMS: atom_id res chain seq x y z
N MET A 1 -44.50 16.37 -40.35
CA MET A 1 -43.24 15.64 -40.11
C MET A 1 -43.42 14.19 -40.56
N PRO A 2 -42.57 13.64 -41.44
CA PRO A 2 -42.77 12.29 -41.97
C PRO A 2 -42.47 11.24 -40.89
N PHE A 3 -43.33 10.21 -40.79
CA PHE A 3 -43.24 9.10 -39.85
C PHE A 3 -41.82 8.50 -39.76
N LYS A 4 -41.10 8.47 -40.89
CA LYS A 4 -39.70 8.02 -40.98
C LYS A 4 -38.76 8.79 -40.05
N SER A 5 -38.89 10.11 -39.95
CA SER A 5 -38.03 10.93 -39.09
C SER A 5 -38.33 10.72 -37.61
N ILE A 6 -39.61 10.54 -37.26
CA ILE A 6 -40.03 10.25 -35.88
C ILE A 6 -39.52 8.86 -35.47
N PHE A 7 -39.68 7.86 -36.32
CA PHE A 7 -39.21 6.50 -36.09
C PHE A 7 -37.68 6.43 -35.88
N ILE A 8 -36.90 7.09 -36.75
CA ILE A 8 -35.44 7.14 -36.62
C ILE A 8 -35.03 7.82 -35.30
N ALA A 9 -35.68 8.92 -34.93
CA ALA A 9 -35.38 9.61 -33.67
C ALA A 9 -35.65 8.73 -32.44
N CYS A 10 -36.77 8.00 -32.43
CA CYS A 10 -37.11 7.08 -31.35
C CYS A 10 -36.11 5.91 -31.24
N VAL A 11 -35.68 5.34 -32.36
CA VAL A 11 -34.70 4.24 -32.37
C VAL A 11 -33.33 4.70 -31.87
N ILE A 12 -32.85 5.86 -32.33
CA ILE A 12 -31.57 6.43 -31.87
C ILE A 12 -31.66 6.78 -30.38
N GLY A 13 -32.72 7.45 -29.94
CA GLY A 13 -32.93 7.79 -28.53
C GLY A 13 -33.00 6.57 -27.63
N GLY A 14 -33.72 5.52 -28.05
CA GLY A 14 -33.78 4.24 -27.34
C GLY A 14 -32.42 3.55 -27.26
N SER A 15 -31.66 3.55 -28.36
CA SER A 15 -30.32 2.94 -28.41
C SER A 15 -29.33 3.69 -27.51
N LEU A 16 -29.38 5.03 -27.48
CA LEU A 16 -28.55 5.85 -26.60
C LEU A 16 -28.92 5.62 -25.13
N MET A 17 -30.20 5.47 -24.81
CA MET A 17 -30.65 5.17 -23.45
C MET A 17 -30.15 3.80 -22.98
N VAL A 18 -30.25 2.77 -23.83
CA VAL A 18 -29.74 1.43 -23.53
C VAL A 18 -28.22 1.45 -23.37
N ALA A 19 -27.49 2.15 -24.24
CA ALA A 19 -26.05 2.32 -24.13
C ALA A 19 -25.66 3.01 -22.81
N ALA A 20 -26.37 4.08 -22.43
CA ALA A 20 -26.15 4.77 -21.17
C ALA A 20 -26.40 3.87 -19.95
N LEU A 21 -27.46 3.05 -19.99
CA LEU A 21 -27.77 2.07 -18.93
C LEU A 21 -26.71 0.97 -18.83
N MET A 22 -26.20 0.48 -19.96
CA MET A 22 -25.13 -0.52 -19.99
C MET A 22 -23.80 0.04 -19.49
N ILE A 23 -23.46 1.28 -19.88
CA ILE A 23 -22.29 2.00 -19.34
C ILE A 23 -22.45 2.20 -17.84
N ASN A 24 -23.63 2.62 -17.36
CA ASN A 24 -23.88 2.83 -15.94
C ASN A 24 -23.86 1.51 -15.14
N ARG A 25 -24.36 0.41 -15.71
CA ARG A 25 -24.29 -0.93 -15.10
C ARG A 25 -22.86 -1.46 -15.04
N ALA A 26 -22.03 -1.12 -16.01
CA ALA A 26 -20.63 -1.50 -16.06
C ALA A 26 -19.73 -0.60 -15.19
N ARG A 27 -20.26 0.49 -14.61
CA ARG A 27 -19.50 1.30 -13.66
C ARG A 27 -19.24 0.49 -12.38
N PRO A 28 -18.03 0.55 -11.82
CA PRO A 28 -17.74 -0.02 -10.52
C PRO A 28 -18.74 0.52 -9.48
N PRO A 29 -19.19 -0.29 -8.51
CA PRO A 29 -20.13 0.15 -7.48
C PRO A 29 -19.75 1.48 -6.80
N ALA A 30 -18.45 1.72 -6.64
CA ALA A 30 -17.86 2.95 -6.09
C ALA A 30 -18.22 4.23 -6.87
N ASP A 31 -18.48 4.16 -8.18
CA ASP A 31 -18.88 5.33 -9.00
C ASP A 31 -20.40 5.56 -9.02
N THR A 32 -21.19 4.62 -8.47
CA THR A 32 -22.66 4.68 -8.43
C THR A 32 -23.21 4.89 -7.04
N SER A 33 -22.41 4.64 -6.00
CA SER A 33 -22.70 5.07 -4.64
C SER A 33 -22.51 6.59 -4.56
N GLY A 34 -23.58 7.35 -4.84
CA GLY A 34 -23.62 8.75 -4.46
C GLY A 34 -23.24 8.90 -2.98
N SER A 35 -22.51 9.97 -2.67
CA SER A 35 -22.04 10.29 -1.32
C SER A 35 -23.18 10.17 -0.31
N THR A 36 -23.17 9.11 0.50
CA THR A 36 -24.10 8.98 1.61
C THR A 36 -23.75 10.01 2.68
N PRO A 37 -24.70 10.45 3.51
CA PRO A 37 -24.40 11.36 4.63
C PRO A 37 -23.30 10.83 5.56
N THR A 38 -23.24 9.50 5.75
CA THR A 38 -22.17 8.81 6.47
C THR A 38 -20.83 8.89 5.75
N PHE A 39 -20.81 8.79 4.42
CA PHE A 39 -19.61 8.97 3.59
C PHE A 39 -19.10 10.41 3.63
N THR A 40 -19.98 11.42 3.56
CA THR A 40 -19.61 12.84 3.75
C THR A 40 -19.06 13.12 5.15
N GLN A 41 -19.57 12.42 6.17
CA GLN A 41 -19.08 12.49 7.54
C GLN A 41 -17.72 11.79 7.71
N ALA A 42 -17.50 10.66 7.04
CA ALA A 42 -16.24 9.91 7.05
C ALA A 42 -15.13 10.55 6.20
N THR A 43 -15.46 11.22 5.10
CA THR A 43 -14.45 11.91 4.28
C THR A 43 -14.18 13.35 4.76
N GLY A 44 -15.07 13.90 5.59
CA GLY A 44 -14.87 15.15 6.33
C GLY A 44 -14.66 16.40 5.46
N ARG A 45 -14.39 17.54 6.12
CA ARG A 45 -13.95 18.78 5.45
C ARG A 45 -12.66 18.58 4.63
N CYS A 46 -11.84 17.60 5.03
CA CYS A 46 -10.60 17.23 4.38
C CYS A 46 -10.84 16.83 2.92
N ALA A 47 -11.66 15.80 2.66
CA ALA A 47 -11.88 15.33 1.30
C ALA A 47 -12.60 16.34 0.42
N GLN A 48 -13.44 17.22 0.96
CA GLN A 48 -14.09 18.26 0.16
C GLN A 48 -13.05 19.15 -0.54
N CYS A 49 -12.06 19.64 0.21
CA CYS A 49 -10.97 20.45 -0.35
C CYS A 49 -10.01 19.58 -1.19
N HIS A 50 -9.63 18.41 -0.67
CA HIS A 50 -8.68 17.53 -1.33
C HIS A 50 -9.22 16.86 -2.62
N ARG A 51 -10.52 16.91 -2.89
CA ARG A 51 -11.06 16.55 -4.21
C ARG A 51 -10.66 17.55 -5.29
N GLU A 52 -10.42 18.80 -4.92
CA GLU A 52 -9.98 19.85 -5.83
C GLU A 52 -8.45 19.86 -5.92
N GLU A 53 -7.76 19.78 -4.77
CA GLU A 53 -6.29 19.88 -4.70
C GLU A 53 -5.57 18.58 -5.07
N THR A 54 -6.11 17.43 -4.66
CA THR A 54 -5.46 16.11 -4.79
C THR A 54 -6.48 15.02 -5.14
N ALA A 55 -7.26 15.24 -6.20
CA ALA A 55 -8.39 14.37 -6.57
C ALA A 55 -8.04 12.88 -6.62
N ALA A 56 -6.84 12.53 -7.12
CA ALA A 56 -6.37 11.15 -7.22
C ALA A 56 -6.21 10.47 -5.85
N VAL A 57 -5.74 11.20 -4.82
CA VAL A 57 -5.59 10.68 -3.46
C VAL A 57 -6.95 10.33 -2.89
N VAL A 58 -7.91 11.24 -3.00
CA VAL A 58 -9.28 11.01 -2.54
C VAL A 58 -9.90 9.83 -3.29
N HIS A 59 -9.74 9.79 -4.61
CA HIS A 59 -10.28 8.72 -5.45
C HIS A 59 -9.73 7.33 -5.11
N GLN A 60 -8.44 7.23 -4.77
CA GLN A 60 -7.82 5.99 -4.30
C GLN A 60 -8.35 5.60 -2.92
N PHE A 61 -8.41 6.56 -2.00
CA PHE A 61 -8.89 6.34 -0.64
C PHE A 61 -10.34 5.86 -0.60
N GLU A 62 -11.24 6.50 -1.36
CA GLU A 62 -12.66 6.14 -1.42
C GLU A 62 -12.91 4.71 -1.93
N ARG A 63 -11.93 4.11 -2.63
CA ARG A 63 -11.98 2.70 -3.09
C ARG A 63 -11.37 1.71 -2.12
N SER A 64 -10.67 2.19 -1.10
CA SER A 64 -9.95 1.35 -0.14
C SER A 64 -10.90 0.61 0.81
N ALA A 65 -10.40 -0.47 1.41
CA ALA A 65 -11.11 -1.15 2.50
C ALA A 65 -11.27 -0.24 3.74
N HIS A 66 -10.33 0.68 3.98
CA HIS A 66 -10.41 1.65 5.06
C HIS A 66 -11.63 2.58 4.92
N SER A 67 -11.89 3.12 3.72
CA SER A 67 -13.08 3.94 3.49
C SER A 67 -14.38 3.15 3.69
N GLN A 68 -14.41 1.88 3.25
CA GLN A 68 -15.56 0.98 3.47
C GLN A 68 -15.78 0.66 4.95
N ALA A 69 -14.71 0.68 5.75
CA ALA A 69 -14.74 0.51 7.21
C ALA A 69 -15.02 1.82 7.98
N ASN A 70 -15.36 2.91 7.30
CA ASN A 70 -15.59 4.25 7.87
C ASN A 70 -14.36 4.87 8.54
N ILE A 71 -13.16 4.48 8.14
CA ILE A 71 -11.95 5.23 8.48
C ILE A 71 -11.92 6.53 7.68
N THR A 72 -11.44 7.59 8.31
CA THR A 72 -11.39 8.95 7.78
C THR A 72 -9.96 9.36 7.45
N CYS A 73 -9.78 10.46 6.70
CA CYS A 73 -8.45 11.05 6.46
C CYS A 73 -7.75 11.38 7.77
N TYR A 74 -8.49 11.91 8.75
CA TYR A 74 -7.94 12.37 10.02
C TYR A 74 -7.51 11.21 10.92
N ASP A 75 -8.15 10.05 10.85
CA ASP A 75 -7.76 8.89 11.67
C ASP A 75 -6.30 8.48 11.42
N CYS A 76 -5.82 8.59 10.18
CA CYS A 76 -4.42 8.34 9.83
C CYS A 76 -3.52 9.58 9.95
N HIS A 77 -4.02 10.76 9.55
CA HIS A 77 -3.21 11.99 9.47
C HIS A 77 -3.17 12.81 10.75
N GLN A 78 -3.94 12.49 11.79
CA GLN A 78 -3.80 13.15 13.09
C GLN A 78 -2.40 12.91 13.67
N ALA A 79 -1.86 13.93 14.32
CA ALA A 79 -0.61 13.78 15.06
C ALA A 79 -0.84 12.89 16.29
N LEU A 80 0.07 11.93 16.50
CA LEU A 80 0.14 11.13 17.71
C LEU A 80 1.28 11.62 18.61
N ASP A 81 1.26 11.20 19.87
CA ASP A 81 2.32 11.55 20.83
C ASP A 81 3.69 11.10 20.30
N GLY A 82 4.65 12.03 20.32
CA GLY A 82 6.00 11.80 19.81
C GLY A 82 6.21 12.13 18.33
N GLN A 83 5.15 12.48 17.59
CA GLN A 83 5.27 12.95 16.21
C GLN A 83 5.45 14.47 16.15
N GLU A 84 6.24 14.93 15.18
CA GLU A 84 6.14 16.33 14.75
C GLU A 84 4.74 16.58 14.19
N SER A 85 4.22 17.79 14.44
CA SER A 85 2.86 18.16 14.03
C SER A 85 2.82 19.52 13.37
N ASN A 86 1.89 19.68 12.42
CA ASN A 86 1.63 20.93 11.74
C ASN A 86 0.15 21.29 11.80
N GLU A 87 -0.15 22.58 11.90
CA GLU A 87 -1.53 23.08 11.81
C GLU A 87 -1.98 23.21 10.35
N HIS A 88 -3.17 22.69 10.06
CA HIS A 88 -3.78 22.76 8.74
C HIS A 88 -5.29 23.00 8.85
N TYR A 89 -5.73 24.24 8.59
CA TYR A 89 -7.16 24.65 8.63
C TYR A 89 -7.91 24.23 9.92
N ASN A 90 -7.27 24.46 11.08
CA ASN A 90 -7.73 24.11 12.42
C ASN A 90 -7.73 22.61 12.75
N PHE A 91 -6.91 21.84 12.03
CA PHE A 91 -6.58 20.47 12.38
C PHE A 91 -5.07 20.38 12.68
N THR A 92 -4.72 19.67 13.74
CA THR A 92 -3.33 19.32 14.03
C THR A 92 -3.02 17.99 13.34
N LEU A 93 -2.19 18.05 12.31
CA LEU A 93 -1.82 16.88 11.50
C LEU A 93 -0.40 16.43 11.82
N ALA A 94 -0.13 15.13 11.69
CA ALA A 94 1.22 14.58 11.73
C ALA A 94 2.05 15.19 10.58
N GLY A 95 3.32 15.50 10.86
CA GLY A 95 4.27 15.92 9.84
C GLY A 95 4.45 14.84 8.76
N ASP A 96 4.61 13.60 9.22
CA ASP A 96 4.60 12.40 8.39
C ASP A 96 3.71 11.33 9.03
N VAL A 97 2.96 10.59 8.22
CA VAL A 97 2.25 9.39 8.68
C VAL A 97 3.24 8.23 8.73
N THR A 98 3.46 7.69 9.92
CA THR A 98 4.43 6.63 10.18
C THR A 98 3.72 5.32 10.55
N SER A 99 4.51 4.27 10.80
CA SER A 99 3.98 3.00 11.34
C SER A 99 3.27 3.17 12.69
N LEU A 100 3.54 4.25 13.45
CA LEU A 100 2.84 4.57 14.70
C LEU A 100 1.34 4.80 14.47
N ASN A 101 0.97 5.46 13.37
CA ASN A 101 -0.43 5.68 13.02
C ASN A 101 -1.11 4.35 12.64
N CYS A 102 -0.38 3.44 11.99
CA CYS A 102 -0.89 2.14 11.60
C CYS A 102 -1.09 1.20 12.80
N GLN A 103 -0.12 1.15 13.73
CA GLN A 103 -0.16 0.22 14.87
C GLN A 103 -1.31 0.50 15.84
N ALA A 104 -1.89 1.71 15.83
CA ALA A 104 -3.05 2.06 16.63
C ALA A 104 -4.25 1.12 16.37
N CYS A 105 -4.37 0.61 15.14
CA CYS A 105 -5.37 -0.39 14.75
C CYS A 105 -4.75 -1.75 14.38
N HIS A 106 -3.55 -1.77 13.81
CA HIS A 106 -2.88 -2.95 13.25
C HIS A 106 -1.66 -3.39 14.08
N ARG A 107 -1.85 -3.51 15.39
CA ARG A 107 -0.73 -3.80 16.30
C ARG A 107 -0.08 -5.16 16.03
N THR A 108 -0.87 -6.18 15.72
CA THR A 108 -0.34 -7.52 15.42
C THR A 108 0.58 -7.49 14.21
N GLU A 109 0.14 -6.86 13.12
CA GLU A 109 0.90 -6.74 11.89
C GLU A 109 2.15 -5.88 12.08
N TYR A 110 2.05 -4.79 12.85
CA TYR A 110 3.20 -3.96 13.22
C TYR A 110 4.23 -4.76 14.03
N ASP A 111 3.81 -5.46 15.09
CA ASP A 111 4.72 -6.23 15.94
C ASP A 111 5.42 -7.34 15.14
N GLN A 112 4.72 -7.97 14.19
CA GLN A 112 5.33 -8.93 13.26
C GLN A 112 6.33 -8.27 12.31
N PHE A 113 5.96 -7.12 11.73
CA PHE A 113 6.82 -6.37 10.85
C PHE A 113 8.09 -5.90 11.55
N ALA A 114 7.98 -5.30 12.74
CA ALA A 114 9.08 -4.76 13.53
C ALA A 114 10.14 -5.82 13.88
N ARG A 115 9.72 -7.08 14.02
CA ARG A 115 10.61 -8.24 14.25
C ARG A 115 11.13 -8.87 12.97
N SER A 116 10.70 -8.42 11.80
CA SER A 116 11.07 -9.01 10.51
C SER A 116 12.40 -8.44 10.00
N ARG A 117 12.92 -9.05 8.92
CA ARG A 117 14.08 -8.50 8.20
C ARG A 117 13.77 -7.26 7.36
N HIS A 118 12.48 -6.95 7.12
CA HIS A 118 12.08 -5.72 6.44
C HIS A 118 12.02 -4.50 7.37
N ALA A 119 12.09 -4.70 8.69
CA ALA A 119 12.25 -3.62 9.67
C ALA A 119 13.73 -3.18 9.75
N LEU A 120 14.23 -2.87 10.95
CA LEU A 120 15.59 -2.32 11.14
C LEU A 120 16.72 -3.08 10.43
N PRO A 121 16.69 -4.42 10.25
CA PRO A 121 17.72 -5.11 9.46
C PRO A 121 17.84 -4.60 8.01
N ALA A 122 16.74 -4.18 7.38
CA ALA A 122 16.75 -3.58 6.04
C ALA A 122 17.50 -2.24 6.07
N TRP A 123 17.20 -1.36 7.02
CA TRP A 123 17.93 -0.11 7.22
C TRP A 123 19.42 -0.35 7.53
N GLY A 124 19.69 -1.28 8.45
CA GLY A 124 21.02 -1.64 8.90
C GLY A 124 21.91 -2.23 7.80
N ALA A 125 21.34 -2.76 6.71
CA ALA A 125 22.09 -3.22 5.54
C ALA A 125 22.78 -2.09 4.76
N VAL A 126 22.29 -0.86 4.92
CA VAL A 126 22.85 0.33 4.28
C VAL A 126 23.49 1.25 5.32
N ARG A 127 22.77 1.55 6.40
CA ARG A 127 23.12 2.60 7.37
C ARG A 127 23.72 2.07 8.67
N GLY A 128 23.73 0.75 8.88
CA GLY A 128 24.16 0.16 10.15
C GLY A 128 23.30 0.67 11.32
N ALA A 129 23.92 0.92 12.46
CA ALA A 129 23.25 1.47 13.64
C ALA A 129 22.99 3.00 13.59
N ALA A 130 23.26 3.66 12.45
CA ALA A 130 23.06 5.11 12.35
C ALA A 130 21.57 5.48 12.51
N GLU A 131 21.31 6.50 13.34
CA GLU A 131 19.97 7.03 13.64
C GLU A 131 19.03 6.03 14.36
N VAL A 132 19.55 4.88 14.79
CA VAL A 132 18.80 3.90 15.59
C VAL A 132 19.00 4.20 17.07
N SER A 133 17.92 4.36 17.83
CA SER A 133 18.00 4.55 19.28
C SER A 133 18.54 3.29 19.98
N ALA A 134 19.11 3.45 21.17
CA ALA A 134 19.65 2.32 21.93
C ALA A 134 18.59 1.24 22.23
N ASP A 135 17.36 1.67 22.51
CA ASP A 135 16.24 0.75 22.80
C ASP A 135 15.84 -0.05 21.54
N LEU A 136 15.70 0.63 20.40
CA LEU A 136 15.38 -0.01 19.12
C LEU A 136 16.50 -0.96 18.66
N LEU A 137 17.76 -0.58 18.89
CA LEU A 137 18.91 -1.43 18.60
C LEU A 137 18.88 -2.69 19.48
N ALA A 138 18.67 -2.53 20.78
CA ALA A 138 18.59 -3.64 21.72
C ALA A 138 17.44 -4.60 21.40
N GLU A 139 16.27 -4.09 20.99
CA GLU A 139 15.16 -4.93 20.53
C GLU A 139 15.51 -5.67 19.23
N SER A 140 16.11 -4.98 18.25
CA SER A 140 16.49 -5.61 16.98
C SER A 140 17.49 -6.74 17.19
N GLU A 141 18.48 -6.55 18.07
CA GLU A 141 19.52 -7.54 18.37
C GLU A 141 18.97 -8.79 19.09
N GLN A 142 17.80 -8.72 19.74
CA GLN A 142 17.12 -9.92 20.27
C GLN A 142 16.63 -10.85 19.15
N HIS A 143 16.26 -10.29 18.00
CA HIS A 143 15.67 -11.03 16.88
C HIS A 143 16.68 -11.32 15.76
N HIS A 144 17.59 -10.38 15.47
CA HIS A 144 18.55 -10.44 14.36
C HIS A 144 19.93 -9.96 14.81
N PRO A 145 20.65 -10.76 15.63
CA PRO A 145 21.93 -10.34 16.18
C PRO A 145 22.96 -10.00 15.08
N GLY A 146 23.60 -8.84 15.20
CA GLY A 146 24.60 -8.29 14.27
C GLY A 146 24.04 -7.79 12.94
N ALA A 147 22.71 -7.76 12.76
CA ALA A 147 22.11 -7.24 11.54
C ALA A 147 22.05 -5.71 11.50
N VAL A 148 21.96 -5.08 12.67
CA VAL A 148 21.86 -3.62 12.81
C VAL A 148 23.03 -3.06 13.60
N ASP A 149 23.50 -3.74 14.66
CA ASP A 149 24.71 -3.35 15.40
C ASP A 149 25.98 -3.64 14.60
N ARG A 150 26.18 -2.80 13.58
CA ARG A 150 27.31 -2.85 12.66
C ARG A 150 27.56 -1.47 12.04
N PRO A 151 28.76 -1.22 11.51
CA PRO A 151 29.02 -0.03 10.71
C PRO A 151 28.12 0.03 9.46
N ALA A 152 27.86 1.24 8.98
CA ALA A 152 27.21 1.45 7.69
C ALA A 152 27.98 0.76 6.56
N ASN A 153 27.26 0.38 5.51
CA ASN A 153 27.84 -0.36 4.40
C ASN A 153 28.86 0.52 3.65
N ALA A 154 30.11 0.08 3.64
CA ALA A 154 31.21 0.83 3.04
C ALA A 154 30.99 1.10 1.55
N LEU A 155 30.39 0.16 0.80
CA LEU A 155 30.08 0.36 -0.62
C LEU A 155 29.00 1.43 -0.79
N ALA A 156 27.95 1.41 0.02
CA ALA A 156 26.90 2.42 -0.04
C ALA A 156 27.49 3.82 0.24
N LEU A 157 28.36 3.95 1.25
CA LEU A 157 29.01 5.22 1.56
C LEU A 157 29.89 5.76 0.42
N LEU A 158 30.51 4.88 -0.37
CA LEU A 158 31.35 5.29 -1.51
C LEU A 158 30.54 5.90 -2.66
N GLU A 159 29.28 5.52 -2.82
CA GLU A 159 28.37 6.11 -3.84
C GLU A 159 27.99 7.57 -3.51
N GLY A 160 28.05 7.95 -2.23
CA GLY A 160 27.74 9.28 -1.75
C GLY A 160 26.27 9.51 -1.41
N PRO A 161 25.95 10.56 -0.64
CA PRO A 161 24.66 10.72 0.03
C PRO A 161 23.48 10.87 -0.94
N ALA A 162 23.66 11.57 -2.07
CA ALA A 162 22.60 11.76 -3.04
C ALA A 162 22.21 10.46 -3.75
N ALA A 163 23.20 9.65 -4.15
CA ALA A 163 22.97 8.35 -4.78
C ALA A 163 22.39 7.33 -3.79
N MET A 164 22.86 7.34 -2.55
CA MET A 164 22.28 6.52 -1.48
C MET A 164 20.81 6.85 -1.25
N GLN A 165 20.44 8.13 -1.22
CA GLN A 165 19.07 8.56 -0.95
C GLN A 165 18.08 8.08 -2.00
N THR A 166 18.45 8.16 -3.29
CA THR A 166 17.55 7.80 -4.39
C THR A 166 17.67 6.34 -4.83
N GLY A 167 18.80 5.68 -4.55
CA GLY A 167 19.04 4.28 -4.87
C GLY A 167 18.81 3.36 -3.68
N CYS A 168 19.78 3.29 -2.78
CA CYS A 168 19.77 2.33 -1.66
C CYS A 168 18.56 2.54 -0.73
N LEU A 169 18.32 3.78 -0.31
CA LEU A 169 17.27 4.09 0.66
C LEU A 169 15.87 4.03 0.06
N ALA A 170 15.72 4.11 -1.27
CA ALA A 170 14.44 3.84 -1.92
C ALA A 170 13.95 2.40 -1.68
N CYS A 171 14.85 1.44 -1.44
CA CYS A 171 14.51 0.05 -1.11
C CYS A 171 14.61 -0.24 0.40
N HIS A 172 15.62 0.34 1.07
CA HIS A 172 15.96 -0.03 2.45
C HIS A 172 15.30 0.85 3.52
N ALA A 173 14.72 2.00 3.16
CA ALA A 173 14.01 2.85 4.11
C ALA A 173 12.65 2.29 4.56
N ILE A 174 12.20 1.17 3.96
CA ILE A 174 11.06 0.40 4.49
C ILE A 174 11.22 0.10 5.98
N GLY A 175 12.46 -0.07 6.46
CA GLY A 175 12.80 -0.34 7.86
C GLY A 175 13.49 0.82 8.59
N ALA A 176 13.41 2.05 8.08
CA ALA A 176 14.04 3.20 8.72
C ALA A 176 13.43 3.49 10.11
N PRO A 177 14.22 3.89 11.12
CA PRO A 177 13.66 4.35 12.39
C PRO A 177 12.93 5.69 12.19
N ASN A 178 11.73 5.82 12.75
CA ASN A 178 10.98 7.07 12.78
C ASN A 178 11.32 7.85 14.06
N GLN A 179 11.18 9.17 14.00
CA GLN A 179 11.47 10.06 15.15
C GLN A 179 10.53 9.80 16.34
N ASP A 180 9.32 9.29 16.06
CA ASP A 180 8.31 8.91 17.05
C ASP A 180 8.59 7.56 17.73
N GLY A 181 9.71 6.92 17.40
CA GLY A 181 10.14 5.63 17.97
C GLY A 181 9.53 4.41 17.28
N SER A 182 8.63 4.57 16.31
CA SER A 182 8.17 3.45 15.48
C SER A 182 9.21 3.07 14.41
N ILE A 183 9.08 1.88 13.83
CA ILE A 183 9.97 1.42 12.76
C ILE A 183 9.23 1.38 11.42
N GLY A 184 9.85 1.94 10.39
CA GLY A 184 9.54 1.71 9.00
C GLY A 184 8.31 2.43 8.47
N THR A 185 7.81 1.93 7.35
CA THR A 185 6.57 2.40 6.70
C THR A 185 5.72 1.22 6.23
N CYS A 186 4.41 1.32 6.45
CA CYS A 186 3.45 0.29 6.03
C CYS A 186 2.96 0.47 4.58
N THR A 187 3.60 1.32 3.77
CA THR A 187 3.05 1.69 2.44
C THR A 187 3.86 1.19 1.24
N GLU A 188 4.91 0.40 1.45
CA GLU A 188 5.73 -0.14 0.34
C GLU A 188 5.04 -1.29 -0.42
N CYS A 189 4.25 -2.12 0.27
CA CYS A 189 3.61 -3.29 -0.36
C CYS A 189 2.14 -3.04 -0.73
N HIS A 190 1.36 -2.40 0.15
CA HIS A 190 -0.05 -2.04 -0.09
C HIS A 190 -0.22 -0.53 -0.08
N SER A 191 0.27 0.12 -1.14
CA SER A 191 0.45 1.57 -1.24
C SER A 191 -0.71 2.43 -0.73
N ARG A 192 -0.34 3.54 -0.10
CA ARG A 192 -1.26 4.66 0.10
C ARG A 192 -1.75 5.20 -1.25
N HIS A 193 -2.98 5.63 -1.43
CA HIS A 193 -4.10 5.62 -0.46
C HIS A 193 -5.09 4.48 -0.74
N SER A 194 -4.71 3.52 -1.60
CA SER A 194 -5.56 2.38 -1.93
C SER A 194 -5.56 1.32 -0.81
N THR A 195 -4.43 1.16 -0.11
CA THR A 195 -4.21 0.17 0.96
C THR A 195 -4.66 -1.24 0.55
N SER A 196 -4.32 -1.62 -0.69
CA SER A 196 -4.85 -2.83 -1.33
C SER A 196 -4.03 -4.08 -0.99
N ILE A 197 -4.67 -5.06 -0.35
CA ILE A 197 -4.09 -6.40 -0.14
C ILE A 197 -3.82 -7.09 -1.48
N ALA A 198 -4.67 -6.86 -2.49
CA ALA A 198 -4.45 -7.39 -3.81
C ALA A 198 -3.14 -6.87 -4.40
N LEU A 199 -2.83 -5.58 -4.21
CA LEU A 199 -1.55 -5.00 -4.61
C LEU A 199 -0.38 -5.64 -3.84
N ALA A 200 -0.52 -5.84 -2.53
CA ALA A 200 0.52 -6.49 -1.72
C ALA A 200 0.86 -7.92 -2.19
N ARG A 201 -0.10 -8.60 -2.83
CA ARG A 201 0.06 -9.96 -3.35
C ARG A 201 0.55 -10.02 -4.79
N GLU A 202 0.62 -8.88 -5.47
CA GLU A 202 1.25 -8.81 -6.80
C GLU A 202 2.76 -9.01 -6.68
N PRO A 203 3.36 -9.94 -7.45
CA PRO A 203 4.80 -10.12 -7.48
C PRO A 203 5.58 -8.83 -7.78
N GLN A 204 4.99 -7.95 -8.60
CA GLN A 204 5.58 -6.68 -9.00
C GLN A 204 5.79 -5.72 -7.81
N THR A 205 4.99 -5.81 -6.74
CA THR A 205 5.20 -4.97 -5.55
C THR A 205 6.51 -5.31 -4.86
N CYS A 206 6.87 -6.60 -4.82
CA CYS A 206 8.15 -7.04 -4.27
C CYS A 206 9.29 -6.67 -5.23
N GLY A 207 9.04 -6.79 -6.53
CA GLY A 207 9.99 -6.50 -7.60
C GLY A 207 10.45 -5.05 -7.69
N GLN A 208 9.85 -4.12 -6.94
CA GLN A 208 10.38 -2.76 -6.80
C GLN A 208 11.75 -2.75 -6.10
N CYS A 209 12.00 -3.69 -5.19
CA CYS A 209 13.24 -3.79 -4.41
C CYS A 209 13.97 -5.12 -4.66
N HIS A 210 13.23 -6.21 -4.82
CA HIS A 210 13.75 -7.56 -5.01
C HIS A 210 14.03 -7.86 -6.49
N MET A 211 14.98 -7.11 -7.03
CA MET A 211 15.36 -7.11 -8.44
C MET A 211 16.86 -6.86 -8.58
N GLY A 212 17.37 -7.01 -9.80
CA GLY A 212 18.74 -6.61 -10.11
C GLY A 212 19.78 -7.67 -9.73
N PRO A 213 21.07 -7.33 -9.84
CA PRO A 213 22.15 -8.32 -9.98
C PRO A 213 22.54 -9.03 -8.69
N ASP A 214 22.30 -8.44 -7.53
CA ASP A 214 22.67 -8.98 -6.22
C ASP A 214 21.58 -9.89 -5.62
N HIS A 215 20.33 -9.65 -5.99
CA HIS A 215 19.22 -10.52 -5.64
C HIS A 215 18.05 -10.40 -6.65
N SER A 216 18.14 -11.17 -7.73
CA SER A 216 17.20 -11.12 -8.87
C SER A 216 15.90 -11.90 -8.63
N GLN A 217 15.23 -11.73 -7.48
CA GLN A 217 14.08 -12.59 -7.16
C GLN A 217 12.90 -12.40 -8.11
N ILE A 218 12.59 -11.18 -8.55
CA ILE A 218 11.49 -10.95 -9.48
C ILE A 218 11.78 -11.53 -10.87
N GLU A 219 13.02 -11.46 -11.33
CA GLU A 219 13.46 -12.07 -12.59
C GLU A 219 13.34 -13.59 -12.50
N ILE A 220 13.82 -14.19 -11.41
CA ILE A 220 13.70 -15.63 -11.15
C ILE A 220 12.23 -16.06 -11.11
N TYR A 221 11.38 -15.29 -10.42
CA TYR A 221 9.95 -15.59 -10.34
C TYR A 221 9.29 -15.55 -11.72
N ASN A 222 9.53 -14.49 -12.50
CA ASN A 222 8.94 -14.30 -13.81
C ASN A 222 9.32 -15.39 -14.81
N GLU A 223 10.57 -15.88 -14.76
CA GLU A 223 11.07 -16.97 -15.61
C GLU A 223 10.67 -18.37 -15.11
N SER A 224 10.17 -18.47 -13.88
CA SER A 224 9.69 -19.73 -13.32
C SER A 224 8.31 -20.13 -13.88
N LYS A 225 7.93 -21.40 -13.68
CA LYS A 225 6.56 -21.84 -14.01
C LYS A 225 5.50 -21.15 -13.16
N HIS A 226 5.80 -20.76 -11.92
CA HIS A 226 4.86 -20.00 -11.09
C HIS A 226 4.56 -18.63 -11.73
N GLY A 227 5.59 -17.87 -12.10
CA GLY A 227 5.42 -16.57 -12.75
C GLY A 227 4.76 -16.67 -14.13
N ALA A 228 5.14 -17.65 -14.95
CA ALA A 228 4.50 -17.88 -16.24
C ALA A 228 3.00 -18.20 -16.09
N LEU A 229 2.63 -19.05 -15.12
CA LEU A 229 1.23 -19.36 -14.84
C LEU A 229 0.48 -18.14 -14.29
N PHE A 230 1.10 -17.40 -13.36
CA PHE A 230 0.51 -16.18 -12.79
C PHE A 230 0.19 -15.18 -13.89
N ASN A 231 1.16 -14.86 -14.75
CA ASN A 231 0.97 -13.92 -15.86
C ASN A 231 -0.11 -14.39 -16.84
N ALA A 232 -0.20 -15.69 -17.11
CA ALA A 232 -1.20 -16.26 -18.01
C ALA A 232 -2.62 -16.34 -17.39
N GLN A 233 -2.72 -16.49 -16.07
CA GLN A 233 -3.98 -16.82 -15.39
C GLN A 233 -4.40 -15.78 -14.34
N ARG A 234 -3.69 -14.65 -14.22
CA ARG A 234 -3.99 -13.58 -13.24
C ARG A 234 -5.47 -13.21 -13.16
N PRO A 235 -6.24 -13.07 -14.26
CA PRO A 235 -7.66 -12.73 -14.18
C PRO A 235 -8.54 -13.78 -13.50
N ALA A 236 -8.06 -15.01 -13.34
CA ALA A 236 -8.76 -16.09 -12.66
C ALA A 236 -8.43 -16.19 -11.16
N LEU A 237 -7.47 -15.39 -10.67
CA LEU A 237 -7.06 -15.36 -9.26
C LEU A 237 -7.81 -14.28 -8.50
N ASP A 238 -8.20 -14.57 -7.26
CA ASP A 238 -8.71 -13.53 -6.34
C ASP A 238 -7.60 -13.10 -5.37
N LEU A 239 -6.86 -12.07 -5.77
CA LEU A 239 -5.81 -11.46 -4.94
C LEU A 239 -6.38 -10.67 -3.75
N GLY A 240 -7.68 -10.36 -3.75
CA GLY A 240 -8.33 -9.51 -2.75
C GLY A 240 -8.88 -10.26 -1.53
N VAL A 241 -8.83 -11.59 -1.52
CA VAL A 241 -9.42 -12.39 -0.44
C VAL A 241 -8.83 -12.04 0.92
N ASP A 242 -9.69 -11.93 1.95
CA ASP A 242 -9.24 -11.71 3.32
C ASP A 242 -8.14 -12.74 3.71
N PRO A 243 -6.98 -12.30 4.23
CA PRO A 243 -5.90 -13.21 4.58
C PRO A 243 -6.31 -14.38 5.48
N LYS A 244 -7.30 -14.22 6.36
CA LYS A 244 -7.79 -15.27 7.26
C LYS A 244 -8.68 -16.31 6.56
N ARG A 245 -9.04 -16.06 5.31
CA ARG A 245 -9.91 -16.91 4.49
C ARG A 245 -9.27 -17.34 3.18
N LEU A 246 -8.02 -16.94 2.94
CA LEU A 246 -7.30 -17.24 1.71
C LEU A 246 -7.04 -18.75 1.61
N THR A 247 -7.50 -19.34 0.53
CA THR A 247 -7.28 -20.77 0.24
C THR A 247 -6.62 -20.97 -1.11
N THR A 248 -6.15 -22.19 -1.33
CA THR A 248 -5.68 -22.64 -2.66
C THR A 248 -6.75 -22.57 -3.74
N ALA A 249 -8.04 -22.53 -3.40
CA ALA A 249 -9.11 -22.34 -4.38
C ALA A 249 -9.16 -20.91 -4.93
N ASP A 250 -8.80 -19.92 -4.10
CA ASP A 250 -8.78 -18.50 -4.48
C ASP A 250 -7.52 -18.16 -5.25
N MET A 251 -6.38 -18.71 -4.81
CA MET A 251 -5.07 -18.51 -5.41
C MET A 251 -4.27 -19.82 -5.53
N PRO A 252 -4.59 -20.67 -6.54
CA PRO A 252 -3.86 -21.93 -6.77
C PRO A 252 -2.46 -21.73 -7.32
N ILE A 253 -2.11 -20.50 -7.74
CA ILE A 253 -0.79 -20.14 -8.27
C ILE A 253 -0.09 -19.27 -7.22
N PRO A 254 1.10 -19.69 -6.74
CA PRO A 254 1.78 -18.95 -5.69
C PRO A 254 2.39 -17.65 -6.22
N THR A 255 2.39 -16.63 -5.39
CA THR A 255 3.16 -15.39 -5.54
C THR A 255 4.21 -15.28 -4.43
N CYS A 256 5.01 -14.21 -4.46
CA CYS A 256 5.96 -13.90 -3.39
C CYS A 256 5.24 -13.89 -2.02
N ALA A 257 4.08 -13.22 -1.94
CA ALA A 257 3.34 -13.05 -0.70
C ALA A 257 2.78 -14.38 -0.16
N THR A 258 2.20 -15.25 -1.00
CA THR A 258 1.65 -16.53 -0.52
C THR A 258 2.72 -17.47 0.02
N CYS A 259 3.93 -17.44 -0.54
CA CYS A 259 5.03 -18.28 -0.09
C CYS A 259 5.76 -17.72 1.14
N HIS A 260 5.89 -16.39 1.26
CA HIS A 260 6.75 -15.76 2.27
C HIS A 260 6.02 -15.01 3.39
N MET A 261 4.72 -14.74 3.26
CA MET A 261 3.95 -13.95 4.24
C MET A 261 2.58 -14.53 4.57
N SER A 262 1.72 -14.72 3.57
CA SER A 262 0.30 -15.04 3.80
C SER A 262 0.04 -16.51 4.12
N GLY A 263 0.89 -17.43 3.63
CA GLY A 263 0.53 -18.84 3.58
C GLY A 263 -0.68 -19.09 2.65
N LEU A 264 -1.01 -20.36 2.43
CA LEU A 264 -2.26 -20.79 1.82
C LEU A 264 -2.87 -21.84 2.74
N ASP A 265 -4.18 -21.77 2.96
CA ASP A 265 -4.95 -22.71 3.80
C ASP A 265 -4.70 -22.61 5.32
N GLY A 266 -4.25 -21.44 5.80
CA GLY A 266 -3.96 -21.16 7.22
C GLY A 266 -2.53 -21.46 7.60
#